data_AF-A0AAE4DKH9-F1
#
_entry.id   AF-A0AAE4DKH9-F1
#
_cell.length_a   1.000
_cell.length_b   1.000
_cell.length_c   1.000
_cell.angle_alpha   90.00
_cell.angle_beta   90.00
_cell.angle_gamma   90.00
#
_symmetry.space_group_name_H-M   'P 1'
#
loop_
_entity.id
_entity.type
_entity.pdbx_description
1 polymer ?
#
loop_
_entity_poly.entity_id
_entity_poly.type
_entity_poly.pdbx_seq_one_letter_code
_entity_poly.pdbx_strand_id
1 'polypeptide(L)'
;MKPETVINALQDVTAKQYAENNQHITDKLSAFTAVRDTHAASMQVLKEIDTSIERCKQERQTTLDESAEAEQDWRSRFRTLRGSLTPEMKAEHSRRIASRELADEFTVLIAELETDRTRAMLNACSAGNKYLSAHDDAFTAYAGVEWA
;
A
#
# COMPACT_ATOMS: atom_id res chain seq x y z
N MET A 1 -55.68 -12.47 35.07
CA MET A 1 -54.37 -11.80 35.24
C MET A 1 -54.63 -10.34 35.61
N LYS A 2 -53.84 -9.75 36.52
CA LYS A 2 -53.96 -8.32 36.84
C LYS A 2 -53.34 -7.47 35.72
N PRO A 3 -53.92 -6.32 35.35
CA PRO A 3 -53.40 -5.45 34.27
C PRO A 3 -51.93 -5.04 34.47
N GLU A 4 -51.54 -4.78 35.72
CA GLU A 4 -50.16 -4.41 36.11
C GLU A 4 -49.12 -5.47 35.71
N THR A 5 -49.47 -6.76 35.80
CA THR A 5 -48.58 -7.86 35.43
C THR A 5 -48.33 -7.91 33.92
N VAL A 6 -49.33 -7.53 33.11
CA VAL A 6 -49.19 -7.46 31.65
C VAL A 6 -48.34 -6.26 31.24
N ILE A 7 -48.55 -5.10 31.89
CA ILE A 7 -47.78 -3.88 31.60
C ILE A 7 -46.30 -4.09 31.90
N ASN A 8 -45.97 -4.66 33.06
CA ASN A 8 -44.58 -4.94 33.43
C ASN A 8 -43.92 -5.93 32.44
N ALA A 9 -44.63 -6.99 32.04
CA ALA A 9 -44.12 -7.94 31.06
C ALA A 9 -43.84 -7.29 29.69
N LEU A 10 -44.70 -6.38 29.23
CA LEU A 10 -44.49 -5.63 27.97
C LEU A 10 -43.29 -4.68 28.06
N GLN A 11 -43.10 -4.02 29.20
CA GLN A 11 -41.93 -3.16 29.44
C GLN A 11 -40.64 -3.97 29.44
N ASP A 12 -40.63 -5.14 30.08
CA ASP A 12 -39.47 -6.03 30.12
C ASP A 12 -39.10 -6.55 28.71
N VAL A 13 -40.09 -6.94 27.90
CA VAL A 13 -39.88 -7.34 26.51
C VAL A 13 -39.28 -6.20 25.69
N THR A 14 -39.82 -4.99 25.85
CA THR A 14 -39.33 -3.80 25.13
C THR A 14 -37.88 -3.46 25.50
N ALA A 15 -37.56 -3.47 26.80
CA ALA A 15 -36.20 -3.20 27.28
C ALA A 15 -35.20 -4.26 26.78
N LYS A 16 -35.61 -5.53 26.76
CA LYS A 16 -34.78 -6.63 26.24
C LYS A 16 -34.50 -6.48 24.75
N GLN A 17 -35.54 -6.19 23.95
CA GLN A 17 -35.40 -5.98 22.51
C GLN A 17 -34.47 -4.80 22.21
N TYR A 18 -34.58 -3.70 22.97
CA TYR A 18 -33.70 -2.55 22.82
C TYR A 18 -32.23 -2.89 23.10
N ALA A 19 -31.97 -3.65 24.17
CA ALA A 19 -30.61 -4.09 24.52
C ALA A 19 -30.02 -5.03 23.45
N GLU A 20 -30.81 -5.98 22.95
CA GLU A 20 -30.39 -6.91 21.89
C GLU A 20 -30.08 -6.17 20.57
N ASN A 21 -30.93 -5.20 20.20
CA ASN A 21 -30.73 -4.37 19.01
C ASN A 21 -29.45 -3.53 19.12
N ASN A 22 -29.23 -2.88 20.27
CA ASN A 22 -28.02 -2.10 20.51
C ASN A 22 -26.75 -2.95 20.47
N GLN A 23 -26.79 -4.15 21.05
CA GLN A 23 -25.66 -5.09 20.99
C GLN A 23 -25.37 -5.49 19.54
N HIS A 24 -26.39 -5.85 18.78
CA HIS A 24 -26.24 -6.22 17.37
C HIS A 24 -25.59 -5.10 16.54
N ILE A 25 -26.04 -3.85 16.70
CA ILE A 25 -25.42 -2.69 16.03
C ILE A 25 -23.96 -2.52 16.46
N THR A 26 -23.69 -2.60 17.76
CA THR A 26 -22.33 -2.44 18.31
C THR A 26 -21.37 -3.49 17.76
N ASP A 27 -21.81 -4.74 17.63
CA ASP A 27 -21.02 -5.83 17.08
C ASP A 27 -20.69 -5.58 15.60
N LYS A 28 -21.68 -5.14 14.81
CA LYS A 28 -21.48 -4.82 13.39
C LYS A 28 -20.56 -3.62 13.18
N LEU A 29 -20.69 -2.56 13.99
CA LEU A 29 -19.80 -1.40 13.94
C LEU A 29 -18.36 -1.75 14.34
N SER A 30 -18.18 -2.63 15.32
CA SER A 30 -16.87 -3.12 15.74
C SER A 30 -16.20 -3.93 14.62
N ALA A 31 -16.95 -4.83 13.98
CA ALA A 31 -16.46 -5.60 12.83
C ALA A 31 -16.09 -4.69 11.65
N PHE A 32 -16.94 -3.72 11.32
CA PHE A 32 -16.67 -2.72 10.29
C PHE A 32 -15.38 -1.94 10.57
N THR A 33 -15.19 -1.48 11.81
CA THR A 33 -14.00 -0.74 12.22
C THR A 33 -12.71 -1.56 12.02
N ALA A 34 -12.72 -2.83 12.44
CA ALA A 34 -11.57 -3.72 12.27
C ALA A 34 -11.23 -3.96 10.78
N VAL A 35 -12.24 -4.14 9.94
CA VAL A 35 -12.04 -4.33 8.49
C VAL A 35 -11.57 -3.04 7.81
N ARG A 36 -12.09 -1.87 8.20
CA ARG A 36 -11.62 -0.56 7.73
C ARG A 36 -10.14 -0.39 8.02
N ASP A 37 -9.71 -0.69 9.23
CA ASP A 37 -8.31 -0.54 9.63
C ASP A 37 -7.40 -1.51 8.84
N THR A 38 -7.88 -2.73 8.57
CA THR A 38 -7.19 -3.71 7.70
C THR A 38 -7.05 -3.20 6.25
N HIS A 39 -8.11 -2.62 5.69
CA HIS A 39 -8.08 -2.02 4.36
C HIS A 39 -7.13 -0.81 4.31
N ALA A 40 -7.16 0.06 5.31
CA ALA A 40 -6.25 1.21 5.42
C ALA A 40 -4.78 0.76 5.47
N ALA A 41 -4.46 -0.27 6.26
CA ALA A 41 -3.12 -0.84 6.31
C ALA A 41 -2.68 -1.41 4.95
N SER A 42 -3.58 -2.09 4.23
CA SER A 42 -3.28 -2.62 2.88
C SER A 42 -3.00 -1.50 1.87
N MET A 43 -3.77 -0.41 1.92
CA MET A 43 -3.54 0.77 1.08
C MET A 43 -2.22 1.47 1.41
N GLN A 44 -1.82 1.50 2.68
CA GLN A 44 -0.54 2.09 3.10
C GLN A 44 0.64 1.29 2.53
N VAL A 45 0.60 -0.05 2.57
CA VAL A 45 1.62 -0.90 1.96
C VAL A 45 1.74 -0.65 0.45
N LEU A 46 0.60 -0.58 -0.26
CA LEU A 46 0.60 -0.27 -1.69
C LEU A 46 1.27 1.08 -1.99
N LYS A 47 0.96 2.11 -1.20
CA LYS A 47 1.55 3.45 -1.34
C LYS A 47 3.07 3.44 -1.10
N GLU A 48 3.55 2.66 -0.13
CA GLU A 48 4.98 2.54 0.17
C GLU A 48 5.76 1.87 -0.96
N ILE A 49 5.17 0.86 -1.59
CA ILE A 49 5.72 0.21 -2.78
C ILE A 49 5.76 1.20 -3.95
N ASP A 50 4.68 1.91 -4.23
CA ASP A 50 4.62 2.94 -5.28
C ASP A 50 5.70 4.01 -5.08
N THR A 51 5.84 4.50 -3.86
CA THR A 51 6.87 5.49 -3.50
C THR A 51 8.28 4.92 -3.72
N SER A 52 8.49 3.64 -3.45
CA SER A 52 9.79 3.01 -3.63
C SER A 52 10.14 2.77 -5.09
N ILE A 53 9.16 2.37 -5.92
CA ILE A 53 9.33 2.28 -7.37
C ILE A 53 9.75 3.63 -7.95
N GLU A 54 9.07 4.71 -7.58
CA GLU A 54 9.41 6.05 -8.08
C GLU A 54 10.81 6.50 -7.63
N ARG A 55 11.21 6.19 -6.40
CA ARG A 55 12.58 6.45 -5.94
C ARG A 55 13.61 5.68 -6.75
N CYS A 56 13.40 4.37 -6.98
CA CYS A 56 14.31 3.56 -7.78
C CYS A 56 14.40 4.05 -9.24
N LYS A 57 13.28 4.50 -9.83
CA LYS A 57 13.28 5.12 -11.16
C LYS A 57 14.14 6.38 -11.19
N GLN A 58 14.01 7.24 -10.17
CA GLN A 58 14.79 8.47 -10.07
C GLN A 58 16.28 8.19 -9.88
N GLU A 59 16.65 7.30 -8.95
CA GLU A 59 18.05 6.94 -8.67
C GLU A 59 18.71 6.29 -9.90
N ARG A 60 17.99 5.41 -10.60
CA ARG A 60 18.45 4.84 -11.86
C ARG A 60 18.69 5.92 -12.91
N GLN A 61 17.75 6.85 -13.08
CA GLN A 61 17.89 7.91 -14.09
C GLN A 61 19.10 8.80 -13.80
N THR A 62 19.27 9.22 -12.54
CA THR A 62 20.45 9.97 -12.11
C THR A 62 21.75 9.20 -12.41
N THR A 63 21.80 7.91 -12.11
CA THR A 63 22.96 7.06 -12.38
C THR A 63 23.27 6.96 -13.89
N LEU A 64 22.23 6.87 -14.73
CA LEU A 64 22.38 6.83 -16.19
C LEU A 64 22.88 8.16 -16.75
N ASP A 65 22.33 9.28 -16.28
CA ASP A 65 22.72 10.62 -16.74
C ASP A 65 24.19 10.92 -16.37
N GLU A 66 24.59 10.65 -15.13
CA GLU A 66 25.97 10.79 -14.67
C GLU A 66 26.93 9.87 -15.44
N SER A 67 26.51 8.63 -15.73
CA SER A 67 27.32 7.67 -16.48
C SER A 67 27.51 8.08 -17.95
N ALA A 68 26.48 8.68 -18.57
CA ALA A 68 26.53 9.17 -19.95
C ALA A 68 27.47 10.37 -20.10
N GLU A 69 27.40 11.33 -19.18
CA GLU A 69 28.31 12.48 -19.14
C GLU A 69 29.78 12.01 -18.97
N ALA A 70 30.02 11.16 -17.97
CA ALA A 70 31.34 10.57 -17.72
C ALA A 70 31.84 9.74 -18.92
N GLU A 71 30.94 9.11 -19.69
CA GLU A 71 31.31 8.37 -20.89
C GLU A 71 31.82 9.24 -22.03
N GLN A 72 31.18 10.37 -22.25
CA GLN A 72 31.59 11.30 -23.29
C GLN A 72 32.99 11.87 -22.99
N ASP A 73 33.20 12.27 -21.74
CA ASP A 73 34.48 12.78 -21.24
C ASP A 73 35.59 11.73 -21.33
N TRP A 74 35.30 10.51 -20.90
CA TRP A 74 36.19 9.37 -21.01
C TRP A 74 36.66 9.13 -22.45
N ARG A 75 35.71 9.03 -23.40
CA ARG A 75 36.01 8.74 -24.81
C ARG A 75 36.87 9.84 -25.43
N SER A 76 36.61 11.09 -25.06
CA SER A 76 37.43 12.23 -25.48
C SER A 76 38.87 12.11 -24.97
N ARG A 77 39.05 11.89 -23.66
CA ARG A 77 40.37 11.75 -23.03
C ARG A 77 41.16 10.55 -23.55
N PHE A 78 40.50 9.40 -23.69
CA PHE A 78 41.10 8.17 -24.21
C PHE A 78 41.61 8.36 -25.65
N ARG A 79 40.84 9.07 -26.49
CA ARG A 79 41.25 9.40 -27.86
C ARG A 79 42.44 10.39 -27.87
N THR A 80 42.39 11.43 -27.04
CA THR A 80 43.47 12.43 -26.92
C THR A 80 44.78 11.79 -26.48
N LEU A 81 44.73 10.89 -25.51
CA LEU A 81 45.89 10.15 -25.01
C LEU A 81 46.27 8.96 -25.88
N ARG A 82 45.61 8.77 -27.04
CA ARG A 82 45.87 7.69 -28.01
C ARG A 82 45.87 6.30 -27.36
N GLY A 83 44.99 6.10 -26.37
CA GLY A 83 44.86 4.84 -25.65
C GLY A 83 45.81 4.66 -24.46
N SER A 84 46.64 5.65 -24.13
CA SER A 84 47.45 5.61 -22.90
C SER A 84 46.55 5.72 -21.67
N LEU A 85 46.54 4.68 -20.83
CA LEU A 85 45.69 4.58 -19.63
C LEU A 85 46.45 5.02 -18.39
N THR A 86 46.19 6.25 -17.94
CA THR A 86 46.69 6.73 -16.64
C THR A 86 45.96 6.03 -15.48
N PRO A 87 46.53 6.04 -14.25
CA PRO A 87 45.84 5.52 -13.07
C PRO A 87 44.46 6.14 -12.84
N GLU A 88 44.34 7.45 -13.01
CA GLU A 88 43.08 8.20 -12.87
C GLU A 88 42.06 7.73 -13.89
N MET A 89 42.51 7.48 -15.13
CA MET A 89 41.66 6.94 -16.16
C MET A 89 41.14 5.53 -15.79
N LYS A 90 42.01 4.64 -15.33
CA LYS A 90 41.56 3.30 -14.89
C LYS A 90 40.51 3.40 -13.78
N ALA A 91 40.70 4.31 -12.82
CA ALA A 91 39.75 4.53 -11.73
C ALA A 91 38.40 5.10 -12.23
N GLU A 92 38.42 6.03 -13.18
CA GLU A 92 37.22 6.57 -13.82
C GLU A 92 36.44 5.47 -14.57
N HIS A 93 37.13 4.62 -15.33
CA HIS A 93 36.51 3.51 -16.03
C HIS A 93 35.83 2.53 -15.08
N SER A 94 36.51 2.10 -14.00
CA SER A 94 35.93 1.19 -13.01
C SER A 94 34.67 1.78 -12.36
N ARG A 95 34.67 3.08 -12.02
CA ARG A 95 33.49 3.75 -11.48
C ARG A 95 32.32 3.73 -12.47
N ARG A 96 32.58 4.01 -13.75
CA ARG A 96 31.54 3.98 -14.78
C ARG A 96 30.93 2.59 -14.99
N ILE A 97 31.76 1.54 -14.97
CA ILE A 97 31.25 0.15 -15.04
C ILE A 97 30.34 -0.14 -13.85
N ALA A 98 30.78 0.20 -12.63
CA ALA A 98 29.96 0.03 -11.43
C ALA A 98 28.65 0.83 -11.49
N SER A 99 28.67 2.08 -11.96
CA SER A 99 27.45 2.89 -12.15
C SER A 99 26.49 2.24 -13.15
N ARG A 100 27.00 1.68 -14.25
CA ARG A 100 26.16 0.98 -15.22
C ARG A 100 25.54 -0.28 -14.63
N GLU A 101 26.33 -1.10 -13.95
CA GLU A 101 25.84 -2.30 -13.26
C GLU A 101 24.77 -1.93 -12.23
N LEU A 102 24.97 -0.86 -11.46
CA LEU A 102 23.98 -0.35 -10.51
C LEU A 102 22.67 0.08 -11.19
N ALA A 103 22.73 0.73 -12.36
CA ALA A 103 21.52 1.10 -13.12
C ALA A 103 20.76 -0.14 -13.63
N ASP A 104 21.48 -1.21 -13.97
CA ASP A 104 20.90 -2.50 -14.34
C ASP A 104 20.27 -3.18 -13.11
N GLU A 105 20.92 -3.13 -11.94
CA GLU A 105 20.35 -3.61 -10.67
C GLU A 105 19.05 -2.89 -10.32
N PHE A 106 18.98 -1.57 -10.45
CA PHE A 106 17.72 -0.83 -10.25
C PHE A 106 16.64 -1.27 -11.24
N THR A 107 17.00 -1.61 -12.48
CA THR A 107 16.02 -2.10 -13.46
C THR A 107 15.42 -3.43 -13.04
N VAL A 108 16.24 -4.34 -12.49
CA VAL A 108 15.76 -5.61 -11.93
C VAL A 108 14.89 -5.36 -10.69
N LEU A 109 15.36 -4.55 -9.75
CA LEU A 109 14.61 -4.23 -8.53
C LEU A 109 13.25 -3.60 -8.82
N ILE A 110 13.16 -2.69 -9.81
CA ILE A 110 11.88 -2.12 -10.23
C ILE A 110 10.92 -3.22 -10.72
N ALA A 111 11.41 -4.20 -11.50
CA ALA A 111 10.56 -5.30 -11.98
C ALA A 111 10.05 -6.20 -10.84
N GLU A 112 10.89 -6.46 -9.83
CA GLU A 112 10.50 -7.17 -8.61
C GLU A 112 9.45 -6.38 -7.83
N LEU A 113 9.68 -5.08 -7.63
CA LEU A 113 8.74 -4.20 -6.93
C LEU A 113 7.40 -4.05 -7.67
N GLU A 114 7.36 -4.05 -9.00
CA GLU A 114 6.10 -4.06 -9.78
C GLU A 114 5.31 -5.37 -9.58
N THR A 115 6.02 -6.49 -9.39
CA THR A 115 5.39 -7.77 -9.02
C THR A 115 4.79 -7.69 -7.62
N ASP A 116 5.53 -7.13 -6.67
CA ASP A 116 5.05 -6.92 -5.30
C ASP A 116 3.89 -5.92 -5.24
N ARG A 117 3.93 -4.86 -6.04
CA ARG A 117 2.85 -3.89 -6.23
C ARG A 117 1.57 -4.56 -6.69
N THR A 118 1.67 -5.47 -7.67
CA THR A 118 0.52 -6.23 -8.17
C THR A 118 -0.09 -7.09 -7.05
N ARG A 119 0.74 -7.75 -6.23
CA ARG A 119 0.27 -8.51 -5.08
C ARG A 119 -0.40 -7.63 -4.02
N ALA A 120 0.21 -6.48 -3.70
CA ALA A 120 -0.33 -5.51 -2.76
C ALA A 120 -1.67 -4.94 -3.24
N MET A 121 -1.80 -4.66 -4.54
CA MET A 121 -3.05 -4.21 -5.16
C MET A 121 -4.16 -5.25 -5.00
N LEU A 122 -3.88 -6.54 -5.29
CA LEU A 122 -4.86 -7.62 -5.09
C LEU A 122 -5.32 -7.71 -3.63
N ASN A 123 -4.39 -7.59 -2.68
CA ASN A 123 -4.71 -7.58 -1.26
C ASN A 123 -5.56 -6.37 -0.86
N ALA A 124 -5.23 -5.17 -1.36
CA ALA A 124 -6.00 -3.95 -1.13
C ALA A 124 -7.42 -4.07 -1.71
N CYS A 125 -7.58 -4.58 -2.93
CA CYS A 125 -8.90 -4.83 -3.52
C CYS A 125 -9.71 -5.85 -2.71
N SER A 126 -9.09 -6.95 -2.27
CA SER A 126 -9.74 -7.95 -1.42
C SER A 126 -10.20 -7.37 -0.09
N ALA A 127 -9.35 -6.57 0.57
CA ALA A 127 -9.71 -5.87 1.80
C ALA A 127 -10.80 -4.81 1.55
N GLY A 128 -10.77 -4.12 0.41
CA GLY A 128 -11.78 -3.14 0.00
C GLY A 128 -13.17 -3.77 -0.18
N ASN A 129 -13.25 -4.95 -0.80
CA ASN A 129 -14.52 -5.69 -0.93
C ASN A 129 -15.09 -6.07 0.45
N LYS A 130 -14.25 -6.52 1.38
CA LYS A 130 -14.67 -6.82 2.76
C LYS A 130 -15.12 -5.55 3.48
N TYR A 131 -14.43 -4.43 3.27
CA TYR A 131 -14.81 -3.14 3.84
C TYR A 131 -16.20 -2.70 3.38
N LEU A 132 -16.50 -2.80 2.07
CA LEU A 132 -17.82 -2.47 1.53
C LEU A 132 -18.92 -3.37 2.10
N SER A 133 -18.66 -4.68 2.18
CA SER A 133 -19.61 -5.62 2.77
C SER A 133 -19.85 -5.34 4.26
N ALA A 134 -18.81 -5.08 5.05
CA ALA A 134 -18.95 -4.78 6.47
C ALA A 134 -19.65 -3.43 6.71
N HIS A 135 -19.43 -2.46 5.83
CA HIS A 135 -20.16 -1.19 5.83
C HIS A 135 -21.66 -1.43 5.60
N ASP A 136 -22.02 -2.17 4.56
CA ASP A 136 -23.41 -2.46 4.21
C ASP A 136 -24.13 -3.22 5.34
N ASP A 137 -23.46 -4.20 5.94
CA ASP A 137 -23.92 -4.94 7.12
C ASP A 137 -24.21 -4.00 8.31
N ALA A 138 -23.26 -3.11 8.64
CA ALA A 138 -23.40 -2.19 9.77
C ALA A 138 -24.49 -1.14 9.51
N PHE A 139 -24.56 -0.61 8.29
CA PHE A 139 -25.59 0.33 7.87
C PHE A 139 -26.98 -0.30 7.93
N THR A 140 -27.14 -1.51 7.38
CA THR A 140 -28.41 -2.24 7.37
C THR A 140 -28.83 -2.64 8.78
N ALA A 141 -27.89 -3.05 9.64
CA ALA A 141 -28.18 -3.35 11.04
C ALA A 141 -28.71 -2.13 11.79
N TYR A 142 -28.11 -0.96 11.56
CA TYR A 142 -28.57 0.29 12.17
C TYR A 142 -29.94 0.70 11.64
N ALA A 143 -30.10 0.77 10.31
CA ALA A 143 -31.36 1.15 9.69
C ALA A 143 -32.50 0.18 10.04
N GLY A 144 -32.22 -1.12 10.12
CA GLY A 144 -33.22 -2.12 10.51
C GLY A 144 -33.75 -1.94 11.93
N VAL A 145 -32.98 -1.34 12.84
CA VAL A 145 -33.41 -1.03 14.21
C VAL A 145 -34.12 0.31 14.28
N GLU A 146 -33.61 1.35 13.62
CA GLU A 146 -34.18 2.70 13.64
C GLU A 146 -35.56 2.79 12.96
N TRP A 147 -35.82 1.90 12.00
CA TRP A 147 -37.03 1.92 11.18
C TRP A 147 -37.98 0.73 11.43
N ALA A 148 -37.72 -0.08 12.47
CA ALA A 148 -38.61 -1.16 12.92
C ALA A 148 -39.74 -0.66 13.82
#